data_AF-A0AAQ3W7W3-F1
#
_entry.id   AF-A0AAQ3W7W3-F1
#
_cell.length_a   1.000
_cell.length_b   1.000
_cell.length_c   1.000
_cell.angle_alpha   90.00
_cell.angle_beta   90.00
_cell.angle_gamma   90.00
#
_symmetry.space_group_name_H-M   'P 1'
#
loop_
_entity.id
_entity.type
_entity.pdbx_description
1 polymer ?
#
loop_
_entity_poly.entity_id
_entity_poly.type
_entity_poly.pdbx_seq_one_letter_code
_entity_poly.pdbx_strand_id
1 'polypeptide(L)'
;MNTALQITQATILLLIGVFTISSIFNAIKALVQVKKGRLDELEKKTVLDSLVYAMITLFIVHTLQFVLGIAANMIPNSGFHYRPIISSGVPYRSIISNDPWHFESLFFDCLIFSVIYFFRKRKYKE
;
A
#
# COMPACT_ATOMS: atom_id res chain seq x y z
N MET A 1 32.27 4.99 -5.86
CA MET A 1 31.15 4.03 -5.95
C MET A 1 31.37 3.18 -7.20
N ASN A 2 31.24 1.85 -7.11
CA ASN A 2 31.62 0.92 -8.20
C ASN A 2 30.57 0.95 -9.34
N THR A 3 30.99 1.15 -10.59
CA THR A 3 30.12 1.17 -11.78
C THR A 3 29.35 -0.14 -11.98
N ALA A 4 29.97 -1.29 -11.68
CA ALA A 4 29.31 -2.59 -11.75
C ALA A 4 28.16 -2.73 -10.72
N LEU A 5 28.31 -2.09 -9.55
CA LEU A 5 27.26 -2.06 -8.53
C LEU A 5 26.06 -1.23 -9.00
N GLN A 6 26.31 -0.09 -9.64
CA GLN A 6 25.25 0.78 -10.19
C GLN A 6 24.46 0.09 -11.30
N ILE A 7 25.15 -0.60 -12.22
CA ILE A 7 24.50 -1.34 -13.32
C ILE A 7 23.64 -2.47 -12.76
N THR A 8 24.14 -3.21 -11.76
CA THR A 8 23.36 -4.26 -11.08
C THR A 8 22.11 -3.70 -10.41
N GLN A 9 22.23 -2.59 -9.66
CA GLN A 9 21.09 -1.92 -9.01
C GLN A 9 20.04 -1.46 -10.04
N ALA A 10 20.47 -0.81 -11.12
CA ALA A 10 19.58 -0.35 -12.18
C ALA A 10 18.83 -1.52 -12.84
N THR A 11 19.50 -2.64 -13.05
CA THR A 11 18.91 -3.85 -13.65
C THR A 11 17.85 -4.45 -12.73
N ILE A 12 18.14 -4.57 -11.43
CA ILE A 12 17.18 -5.05 -10.44
C ILE A 12 15.94 -4.15 -10.40
N LEU A 13 16.14 -2.82 -10.37
CA LEU A 13 15.04 -1.85 -10.36
C LEU A 13 14.19 -1.94 -11.64
N LEU A 14 14.82 -2.14 -12.80
CA LEU A 14 14.11 -2.32 -14.07
C LEU A 14 13.24 -3.58 -14.04
N LEU A 15 13.79 -4.71 -13.57
CA LEU A 15 13.07 -5.98 -13.48
C LEU A 15 11.88 -5.88 -12.52
N ILE A 16 12.08 -5.25 -11.36
CA ILE A 16 11.01 -4.96 -10.40
C ILE A 16 9.95 -4.09 -11.07
N GLY A 17 10.33 -3.02 -11.76
CA GLY A 17 9.41 -2.12 -12.45
C GLY A 17 8.55 -2.84 -13.49
N VAL A 18 9.17 -3.66 -14.35
CA VAL A 18 8.45 -4.46 -15.36
C VAL A 18 7.50 -5.46 -14.70
N PHE A 19 7.95 -6.14 -13.65
CA PHE A 19 7.11 -7.05 -12.88
C PHE A 19 5.89 -6.32 -12.28
N THR A 20 6.09 -5.18 -11.63
CA THR A 20 5.01 -4.38 -11.04
C THR A 20 3.99 -3.93 -12.08
N ILE A 21 4.44 -3.44 -13.24
CA ILE A 21 3.54 -3.04 -14.34
C ILE A 21 2.71 -4.24 -14.82
N SER A 22 3.35 -5.38 -15.04
CA SER A 22 2.66 -6.62 -15.43
C SER A 22 1.62 -7.06 -14.40
N SER A 23 1.96 -7.01 -13.11
CA SER A 23 1.02 -7.30 -12.01
C SER A 23 -0.20 -6.37 -12.01
N ILE A 24 0.00 -5.07 -12.28
CA ILE A 24 -1.11 -4.11 -12.39
C ILE A 24 -2.05 -4.48 -13.55
N PHE A 25 -1.52 -4.78 -14.74
CA PHE A 25 -2.35 -5.21 -15.88
C PHE A 25 -3.13 -6.49 -15.58
N ASN A 26 -2.51 -7.46 -14.90
CA ASN A 26 -3.19 -8.69 -14.46
C ASN A 26 -4.30 -8.41 -13.44
N ALA A 27 -4.06 -7.52 -12.47
CA ALA A 27 -5.08 -7.11 -11.51
C ALA A 27 -6.27 -6.41 -12.20
N ILE A 28 -6.01 -5.48 -13.12
CA ILE A 28 -7.05 -4.82 -13.92
C ILE A 28 -7.84 -5.85 -14.73
N LYS A 29 -7.15 -6.78 -15.40
CA LYS A 29 -7.79 -7.85 -16.16
C LYS A 29 -8.69 -8.72 -15.29
N ALA A 30 -8.26 -9.07 -14.07
CA ALA A 30 -9.08 -9.79 -13.10
C ALA A 30 -10.34 -9.01 -12.72
N LEU A 31 -10.21 -7.72 -12.41
CA LEU A 31 -11.36 -6.85 -12.09
C LEU A 31 -12.36 -6.73 -13.25
N VAL A 32 -11.86 -6.63 -14.49
CA VAL A 32 -12.72 -6.61 -15.69
C VAL A 32 -13.49 -7.93 -15.85
N GLN A 33 -12.86 -9.08 -15.54
CA GLN A 33 -13.52 -10.38 -15.61
C GLN A 33 -14.58 -10.56 -14.50
N VAL A 34 -14.31 -10.05 -13.28
CA VAL A 34 -15.31 -9.98 -12.20
C VAL A 34 -16.53 -9.19 -12.69
N LYS A 35 -16.33 -7.99 -13.24
CA LYS A 35 -17.40 -7.12 -13.74
C LYS A 35 -18.21 -7.76 -14.87
N LYS A 36 -17.54 -8.48 -15.78
CA LYS A 36 -18.20 -9.18 -16.91
C LYS A 36 -18.94 -10.45 -16.47
N GLY A 37 -18.91 -10.82 -15.19
CA GLY A 37 -19.56 -12.01 -14.67
C GLY A 37 -18.96 -13.33 -15.17
N ARG A 38 -17.73 -13.29 -15.71
CA ARG A 38 -17.08 -14.45 -16.37
C ARG A 38 -16.30 -15.35 -15.42
N LEU A 39 -16.08 -14.91 -14.19
CA LEU A 39 -15.37 -15.66 -13.17
C LEU A 39 -16.32 -16.57 -12.40
N ASP A 40 -15.83 -17.76 -12.08
CA ASP A 40 -16.48 -18.68 -11.14
C ASP A 40 -16.54 -18.07 -9.72
N GLU A 41 -17.41 -18.61 -8.86
CA GLU A 41 -17.52 -18.19 -7.47
C GLU A 41 -16.21 -18.35 -6.70
N LEU A 42 -15.46 -19.43 -6.98
CA LEU A 42 -14.15 -19.67 -6.37
C LEU A 42 -13.14 -18.60 -6.80
N GLU A 43 -13.09 -18.26 -8.08
CA GLU A 43 -12.19 -17.22 -8.61
C GLU A 43 -12.55 -15.83 -8.07
N LYS A 44 -13.84 -15.49 -8.01
CA LYS A 44 -14.31 -14.23 -7.40
C LYS A 44 -13.90 -14.13 -5.93
N LYS A 45 -14.04 -15.23 -5.18
CA LYS A 45 -13.62 -15.29 -3.78
C LYS A 45 -12.11 -15.09 -3.66
N THR A 46 -11.32 -15.75 -4.50
CA THR A 46 -9.85 -15.60 -4.51
C THR A 46 -9.44 -14.16 -4.79
N VAL A 47 -10.02 -13.50 -5.80
CA VAL A 47 -9.72 -12.09 -6.11
C VAL A 47 -10.05 -11.17 -4.93
N LEU A 48 -11.18 -11.39 -4.28
CA LEU A 48 -11.60 -10.59 -3.12
C LEU A 48 -10.72 -10.83 -1.90
N ASP A 49 -10.39 -12.09 -1.61
CA ASP A 49 -9.49 -12.46 -0.51
C ASP A 49 -8.09 -11.87 -0.76
N SER A 50 -7.57 -11.94 -2.00
CA SER A 50 -6.31 -11.30 -2.38
C SER A 50 -6.33 -9.78 -2.15
N LEU A 51 -7.45 -9.10 -2.49
CA LEU A 51 -7.61 -7.67 -2.20
C LEU A 51 -7.60 -7.39 -0.69
N VAL A 52 -8.30 -8.20 0.11
CA VAL A 52 -8.32 -8.08 1.57
C VAL A 52 -6.92 -8.26 2.15
N TYR A 53 -6.19 -9.30 1.76
CA TYR A 53 -4.82 -9.53 2.24
C TYR A 53 -3.86 -8.41 1.82
N ALA A 54 -4.00 -7.88 0.61
CA ALA A 54 -3.22 -6.75 0.16
C ALA A 54 -3.49 -5.50 1.02
N MET A 55 -4.76 -5.21 1.32
CA MET A 55 -5.13 -4.08 2.17
C MET A 55 -4.69 -4.26 3.63
N ILE A 56 -4.77 -5.47 4.18
CA ILE A 56 -4.22 -5.78 5.52
C ILE A 56 -2.71 -5.53 5.55
N THR A 57 -2.00 -5.96 4.51
CA THR A 57 -0.56 -5.74 4.39
C THR A 57 -0.24 -4.24 4.35
N LEU A 58 -0.95 -3.46 3.52
CA LEU A 58 -0.78 -2.02 3.44
C LEU A 58 -1.07 -1.33 4.77
N PHE A 59 -2.16 -1.71 5.43
CA PHE A 59 -2.55 -1.15 6.72
C PHE A 59 -1.48 -1.41 7.81
N ILE A 60 -0.94 -2.62 7.87
CA ILE A 60 0.15 -2.94 8.80
C ILE A 60 1.38 -2.09 8.50
N VAL A 61 1.77 -1.97 7.22
CA VAL A 61 2.93 -1.19 6.80
C VAL A 61 2.74 0.30 7.13
N HIS A 62 1.61 0.90 6.77
CA HIS A 62 1.30 2.29 7.11
C HIS A 62 1.23 2.51 8.62
N THR A 63 0.68 1.56 9.39
CA THR A 63 0.63 1.65 10.87
C THR A 63 2.01 1.64 11.47
N LEU A 64 2.89 0.74 11.04
CA LEU A 64 4.27 0.70 11.48
C LEU A 64 5.01 1.99 11.10
N GLN A 65 4.85 2.47 9.86
CA GLN A 65 5.44 3.74 9.41
C GLN A 65 4.96 4.92 10.25
N PHE A 66 3.68 4.95 10.61
CA PHE A 66 3.09 5.98 11.45
C PHE A 66 3.69 5.95 12.86
N VAL A 67 3.69 4.79 13.52
CA VAL A 67 4.25 4.63 14.87
C VAL A 67 5.74 4.98 14.90
N LEU A 68 6.53 4.51 13.92
CA LEU A 68 7.95 4.84 13.80
C LEU A 68 8.16 6.33 13.51
N GLY A 69 7.32 6.93 12.67
CA GLY A 69 7.32 8.36 12.38
C GLY A 69 7.05 9.21 13.61
N ILE A 70 6.09 8.83 14.44
CA ILE A 70 5.81 9.46 15.74
C ILE A 70 7.03 9.32 16.66
N ALA A 71 7.51 8.09 16.87
CA ALA A 71 8.62 7.81 17.77
C ALA A 71 9.89 8.60 17.39
N ALA A 72 10.22 8.68 16.10
CA ALA A 72 11.35 9.45 15.61
C ALA A 72 11.20 10.96 15.87
N ASN A 73 10.00 11.52 15.73
CA ASN A 73 9.75 12.95 16.00
C ASN A 73 9.76 13.29 17.50
N MET A 74 9.63 12.30 18.40
CA MET A 74 9.69 12.52 19.84
C MET A 74 11.13 12.57 20.39
N ILE A 75 12.15 12.25 19.59
CA ILE A 75 13.56 12.29 20.02
C ILE A 75 14.07 13.74 19.93
N PRO A 76 14.27 14.44 21.05
CA PRO A 76 14.70 15.84 21.05
C PRO A 76 16.11 15.96 20.46
N ASN A 77 16.35 17.02 19.68
CA ASN A 77 17.66 17.34 19.06
C ASN A 77 18.25 16.28 18.13
N SER A 78 17.45 15.30 17.68
CA SER A 78 17.90 14.40 16.61
C SER A 78 17.70 15.08 15.25
N GLY A 79 18.76 15.19 14.45
CA GLY A 79 18.66 15.59 13.03
C GLY A 79 18.04 14.50 12.14
N PHE A 80 17.41 13.49 12.75
CA PHE A 80 16.88 12.31 12.09
C PHE A 80 15.41 12.52 11.74
N HIS A 81 15.09 12.43 10.45
CA HIS A 81 13.73 12.46 9.96
C HIS A 81 13.37 11.11 9.36
N TYR A 82 12.37 10.44 9.94
CA TYR A 82 11.89 9.18 9.41
C TYR A 82 11.27 9.38 8.02
N ARG A 83 11.85 8.72 7.01
CA ARG A 83 11.32 8.71 5.64
C ARG A 83 10.46 7.47 5.45
N PRO A 84 9.17 7.62 5.12
CA PRO A 84 8.30 6.48 4.90
C PRO A 84 8.76 5.67 3.68
N ILE A 85 8.73 4.34 3.79
CA ILE A 85 9.02 3.40 2.70
C ILE A 85 7.96 3.49 1.60
N ILE A 86 6.68 3.62 1.99
CA ILE A 86 5.53 3.87 1.12
C ILE A 86 5.02 5.28 1.44
N SER A 87 5.30 6.26 0.57
CA SER A 87 4.76 7.62 0.63
C SER A 87 5.10 8.42 -0.64
N SER A 88 4.62 9.66 -0.71
CA SER A 88 5.03 10.69 -1.69
C SER A 88 6.47 11.18 -1.54
N GLY A 89 7.29 10.59 -0.65
CA GLY A 89 8.70 10.95 -0.43
C GLY A 89 8.91 12.05 0.60
N VAL A 90 7.84 12.54 1.23
CA VAL A 90 7.90 13.55 2.30
C VAL A 90 8.21 12.86 3.63
N PRO A 91 9.23 13.31 4.38
CA PRO A 91 9.52 12.75 5.70
C PRO A 91 8.37 13.00 6.69
N TYR A 92 8.25 12.14 7.70
CA TYR A 92 7.40 12.40 8.87
C TYR A 92 7.95 13.61 9.62
N ARG A 93 7.12 14.66 9.73
CA ARG A 93 7.41 15.86 10.52
C ARG A 93 6.48 15.92 11.73
N SER A 94 6.72 16.90 12.60
CA SER A 94 6.05 17.03 13.90
C SER A 94 4.52 16.96 13.78
N ILE A 95 3.92 16.13 14.63
CA ILE A 95 2.46 15.89 14.71
C ILE A 95 1.68 17.16 15.12
N ILE A 96 2.37 18.11 15.79
CA ILE A 96 1.78 19.35 16.32
C ILE A 96 2.08 20.55 15.39
N SER A 97 2.78 20.32 14.27
CA SER A 97 3.12 21.37 13.31
C SER A 97 2.16 21.40 12.12
N ASN A 98 2.21 22.48 11.34
CA ASN A 98 1.45 22.67 10.09
C ASN A 98 1.96 21.80 8.92
N ASP A 99 2.86 20.85 9.18
CA ASP A 99 3.37 19.93 8.18
C ASP A 99 2.33 18.84 7.84
N PRO A 100 2.43 18.17 6.67
CA PRO A 100 1.45 17.19 6.23
C PRO A 100 1.25 16.06 7.26
N TRP A 101 0.00 15.83 7.65
CA TRP A 101 -0.34 14.77 8.59
C TRP A 101 -0.36 13.44 7.85
N HIS A 102 0.66 12.64 8.05
CA HIS A 102 0.74 11.28 7.51
C HIS A 102 -0.34 10.31 8.05
N PHE A 103 -1.29 10.78 8.86
CA PHE A 103 -2.51 10.05 9.23
C PHE A 103 -3.43 9.76 8.02
N GLU A 104 -3.30 10.55 6.96
CA GLU A 104 -4.09 10.40 5.73
C GLU A 104 -4.04 8.96 5.17
N SER A 105 -2.85 8.33 5.16
CA SER A 105 -2.69 6.96 4.65
C SER A 105 -3.49 5.92 5.46
N LEU A 106 -3.45 6.02 6.78
CA LEU A 106 -4.23 5.16 7.68
C LEU A 106 -5.74 5.38 7.52
N PHE A 107 -6.15 6.64 7.36
CA PHE A 107 -7.54 6.97 7.08
C PHE A 107 -8.01 6.35 5.75
N PHE A 108 -7.21 6.46 4.70
CA PHE A 108 -7.50 5.86 3.40
C PHE A 108 -7.59 4.33 3.46
N ASP A 109 -6.71 3.65 4.20
CA ASP A 109 -6.80 2.20 4.39
C ASP A 109 -8.12 1.79 5.07
N CYS A 110 -8.50 2.49 6.14
CA CYS A 110 -9.77 2.27 6.86
C CYS A 110 -10.99 2.52 5.97
N LEU A 111 -10.94 3.54 5.11
CA LEU A 111 -11.98 3.82 4.13
C LEU A 111 -12.13 2.65 3.16
N ILE A 112 -11.02 2.14 2.60
CA ILE A 112 -11.04 1.01 1.68
C ILE A 112 -11.57 -0.24 2.36
N PHE A 113 -11.18 -0.53 3.61
CA PHE A 113 -11.77 -1.64 4.37
C PHE A 113 -13.28 -1.51 4.54
N SER A 114 -13.77 -0.31 4.82
CA SER A 114 -15.20 -0.04 4.96
C SER A 114 -15.94 -0.33 3.65
N VAL A 115 -15.35 0.05 2.51
CA VAL A 115 -15.88 -0.26 1.18
C VAL A 115 -15.89 -1.76 0.91
N ILE A 116 -14.79 -2.47 1.20
CA ILE A 116 -14.71 -3.93 1.03
C ILE A 116 -15.76 -4.65 1.89
N TYR A 117 -15.88 -4.25 3.16
CA TYR A 117 -16.86 -4.81 4.08
C TYR A 117 -18.30 -4.60 3.59
N PHE A 118 -18.61 -3.39 3.10
CA PHE A 118 -19.92 -3.07 2.54
C PHE A 118 -20.30 -3.98 1.37
N PHE A 119 -19.38 -4.21 0.42
CA PHE A 119 -19.62 -5.10 -0.71
C PHE A 119 -19.75 -6.57 -0.27
N ARG A 120 -18.93 -7.03 0.70
CA ARG A 120 -19.05 -8.39 1.24
C ARG A 120 -20.38 -8.62 1.94
N LYS A 121 -20.84 -7.68 2.76
CA LYS A 121 -22.09 -7.80 3.53
C LYS A 121 -23.32 -7.95 2.63
N ARG A 122 -23.34 -7.29 1.46
CA ARG A 122 -24.46 -7.42 0.50
C ARG A 122 -24.57 -8.83 -0.10
N LYS A 123 -23.46 -9.55 -0.29
CA LYS A 123 -23.46 -10.92 -0.82
C LYS A 123 -24.13 -11.94 0.11
N TYR A 124 -24.16 -11.70 1.43
CA TYR A 124 -24.75 -12.61 2.42
C TYR A 124 -26.20 -12.26 2.82
N LYS A 125 -26.81 -11.27 2.15
CA LYS A 125 -28.20 -10.83 2.42
C LYS A 125 -29.19 -11.26 1.32
N GLU A 126 -28.71 -11.94 0.30
CA GLU A 126 -29.50 -12.70 -0.67
C GLU A 126 -29.35 -14.20 -0.38
#